data_AF-A0A3D2V7G1-F1
#
_entry.id   AF-A0A3D2V7G1-F1
#
_cell.length_a   1.000
_cell.length_b   1.000
_cell.length_c   1.000
_cell.angle_alpha   90.00
_cell.angle_beta   90.00
_cell.angle_gamma   90.00
#
_symmetry.space_group_name_H-M   'P 1'
#
loop_
_entity.id
_entity.type
_entity.pdbx_description
1 polymer ?
#
loop_
_entity_poly.entity_id
_entity_poly.type
_entity_poly.pdbx_seq_one_letter_code
_entity_poly.pdbx_strand_id
1 'polypeptide(L)'
;VTLMVHLASVWVPFTSESKEAIAAYPEIEKEIRLALQAVGRKLGIFLKRRQKVKQEGERRSVFMRYLAEVAGAVSDLNGSDREEIHSNLLRVANRVTKVADTKFDEGGNKIQEDENFGDNVLIVEQGDPEEALKQRLLEGNPQQKLF
;
A
#
# COMPACT_ATOMS: atom_id res chain seq x y z
N VAL A 1 5.52 9.01 -20.55
CA VAL A 1 5.35 7.53 -20.63
C VAL A 1 6.32 7.04 -21.68
N THR A 2 7.20 6.12 -21.33
CA THR A 2 8.17 5.53 -22.25
C THR A 2 7.77 4.09 -22.50
N LEU A 3 7.72 3.67 -23.76
CA LEU A 3 7.41 2.30 -24.16
C LEU A 3 8.61 1.74 -24.90
N MET A 4 9.02 0.55 -24.51
CA MET A 4 10.05 -0.22 -25.20
C MET A 4 9.40 -1.51 -25.70
N VAL A 5 9.57 -1.80 -26.98
CA VAL A 5 9.12 -3.04 -27.61
C VAL A 5 10.34 -3.71 -28.20
N HIS A 6 10.61 -4.94 -27.76
CA HIS A 6 11.68 -5.77 -28.28
C HIS A 6 11.08 -6.90 -29.11
N LEU A 7 11.53 -7.05 -30.35
CA LEU A 7 11.09 -8.11 -31.25
C LEU A 7 12.31 -8.94 -31.66
N ALA A 8 12.22 -10.26 -31.46
CA ALA A 8 13.26 -11.21 -31.81
C ALA A 8 12.65 -12.40 -32.55
N SER A 9 13.18 -12.69 -33.74
CA SER A 9 12.81 -13.84 -34.56
C SER A 9 13.98 -14.26 -35.45
N VAL A 10 13.91 -15.46 -36.02
CA VAL A 10 14.93 -15.96 -36.98
C VAL A 10 14.98 -15.07 -38.23
N TRP A 11 13.82 -14.59 -38.65
CA TRP A 11 13.68 -13.61 -39.73
C TRP A 11 12.64 -12.55 -39.34
N VAL A 12 13.04 -11.28 -39.37
CA VAL A 12 12.19 -10.14 -39.05
C VAL A 12 11.75 -9.47 -40.35
N PRO A 13 10.44 -9.26 -40.58
CA PRO A 13 9.97 -8.58 -41.78
C PRO A 13 10.16 -7.06 -41.65
N PHE A 14 11.15 -6.51 -42.36
CA PHE A 14 11.37 -5.06 -42.44
C PHE A 14 10.65 -4.44 -43.63
N THR A 15 10.30 -3.15 -43.54
CA THR A 15 9.68 -2.40 -44.66
C THR A 15 10.69 -2.03 -45.75
N SER A 16 11.99 -1.96 -45.41
CA SER A 16 13.09 -1.66 -46.32
C SER A 16 14.35 -2.44 -45.93
N GLU A 17 15.32 -2.52 -46.85
CA GLU A 17 16.63 -3.15 -46.63
C GLU A 17 17.43 -2.46 -45.51
N SER A 18 17.18 -1.18 -45.25
CA SER A 18 17.83 -0.38 -44.21
C SER A 18 17.46 -0.82 -42.77
N LYS A 19 16.44 -1.67 -42.60
CA LYS A 19 15.99 -2.23 -41.31
C LYS A 19 15.57 -1.20 -40.25
N GLU A 20 15.01 -0.08 -40.69
CA GLU A 20 14.60 1.00 -39.79
C GLU A 20 13.19 0.81 -39.22
N ALA A 21 12.32 0.08 -39.93
CA ALA A 21 10.95 -0.17 -39.53
C ALA A 21 10.51 -1.60 -39.84
N ILE A 22 9.63 -2.12 -38.98
CA ILE A 22 9.04 -3.45 -39.10
C ILE A 22 7.75 -3.33 -39.91
N ALA A 23 7.53 -4.26 -40.83
CA ALA A 23 6.33 -4.29 -41.66
C ALA A 23 5.08 -4.66 -40.85
N ALA A 24 3.94 -4.09 -41.25
CA ALA A 24 2.65 -4.17 -40.57
C ALA A 24 1.89 -5.48 -40.88
N TYR A 25 2.43 -6.60 -40.40
CA TYR A 25 1.74 -7.89 -40.51
C TYR A 25 0.66 -8.02 -39.42
N PRO A 26 -0.57 -8.44 -39.76
CA PRO A 26 -1.67 -8.55 -38.80
C PRO A 26 -1.35 -9.37 -37.55
N GLU A 27 -0.54 -10.43 -37.69
CA GLU A 27 -0.11 -11.29 -36.58
C GLU A 27 0.81 -10.56 -35.61
N ILE A 28 1.78 -9.80 -36.12
CA ILE A 28 2.73 -9.02 -35.32
C ILE A 28 2.00 -7.88 -34.60
N GLU A 29 1.14 -7.16 -35.32
CA GLU A 29 0.35 -6.07 -34.73
C GLU A 29 -0.57 -6.58 -33.61
N LYS A 30 -1.21 -7.74 -33.83
CA LYS A 30 -2.07 -8.37 -32.83
C LYS A 30 -1.29 -8.71 -31.57
N GLU A 31 -0.09 -9.29 -31.71
CA GLU A 31 0.72 -9.67 -30.56
C GLU A 31 1.25 -8.46 -29.78
N ILE A 32 1.78 -7.45 -30.48
CA ILE A 32 2.23 -6.19 -29.86
C ILE A 32 1.07 -5.52 -29.13
N ARG A 33 -0.13 -5.49 -29.73
CA ARG A 33 -1.33 -4.94 -29.10
C ARG A 33 -1.68 -5.69 -27.82
N LEU A 34 -1.69 -7.03 -27.84
CA LEU A 34 -2.00 -7.84 -26.66
C LEU A 34 -0.95 -7.63 -25.55
N ALA A 35 0.34 -7.57 -25.90
CA ALA A 35 1.42 -7.31 -24.97
C ALA A 35 1.28 -5.93 -24.31
N LEU A 36 1.04 -4.88 -25.10
CA LEU A 36 0.82 -3.52 -24.60
C LEU A 36 -0.42 -3.43 -23.72
N GLN A 37 -1.52 -4.11 -24.08
CA GLN A 37 -2.71 -4.17 -23.24
C GLN A 37 -2.44 -4.86 -21.90
N ALA A 38 -1.63 -5.92 -21.88
CA ALA A 38 -1.26 -6.61 -20.65
C ALA A 38 -0.45 -5.71 -19.71
N VAL A 39 0.56 -5.00 -20.22
CA VAL A 39 1.35 -4.03 -19.45
C VAL A 39 0.48 -2.83 -19.04
N GLY A 40 -0.37 -2.35 -19.94
CA GLY A 40 -1.32 -1.26 -19.68
C GLY A 40 -2.30 -1.59 -18.55
N ARG A 41 -2.79 -2.83 -18.45
CA ARG A 41 -3.61 -3.28 -17.32
C ARG A 41 -2.84 -3.21 -16.00
N LYS A 42 -1.57 -3.65 -15.96
CA LYS A 42 -0.72 -3.57 -14.76
C LYS A 42 -0.51 -2.11 -14.33
N LEU A 43 -0.18 -1.24 -15.29
CA LEU A 43 -0.03 0.20 -15.04
C LEU A 43 -1.35 0.82 -14.56
N GLY A 44 -2.48 0.46 -15.15
CA GLY A 44 -3.80 0.95 -14.76
C GLY A 44 -4.14 0.59 -13.31
N ILE A 45 -3.80 -0.62 -12.86
CA ILE A 45 -3.98 -1.03 -11.47
C ILE A 45 -3.09 -0.17 -10.54
N PHE A 46 -1.83 0.04 -10.91
CA PHE A 46 -0.90 0.88 -10.15
C PHE A 46 -1.42 2.31 -9.97
N LEU A 47 -1.83 2.96 -11.07
CA LEU A 47 -2.37 4.32 -11.03
C LEU A 47 -3.65 4.43 -10.19
N LYS A 48 -4.56 3.45 -10.33
CA LYS A 48 -5.80 3.41 -9.52
C LYS A 48 -5.53 3.29 -8.03
N ARG A 49 -4.54 2.49 -7.62
CA ARG A 49 -4.13 2.39 -6.20
C ARG A 49 -3.64 3.74 -5.67
N ARG A 50 -2.77 4.42 -6.42
CA ARG A 50 -2.25 5.74 -6.04
C ARG A 50 -3.33 6.80 -5.98
N GLN A 51 -4.26 6.81 -6.93
CA GLN A 51 -5.40 7.70 -6.93
C GLN A 51 -6.32 7.46 -5.73
N LYS A 52 -6.59 6.19 -5.38
CA LYS A 52 -7.39 5.85 -4.21
C LYS A 52 -6.76 6.38 -2.92
N VAL A 53 -5.45 6.18 -2.72
CA VAL A 53 -4.76 6.70 -1.53
C VAL A 53 -4.80 8.22 -1.46
N LYS A 54 -4.62 8.91 -2.59
CA LYS A 54 -4.76 10.36 -2.66
C LYS A 54 -6.16 10.83 -2.26
N GLN A 55 -7.21 10.20 -2.80
CA GLN A 55 -8.60 10.54 -2.49
C GLN A 55 -8.95 10.31 -1.02
N GLU A 56 -8.47 9.21 -0.42
CA GLU A 56 -8.67 8.95 1.01
C GLU A 56 -7.90 9.95 1.88
N GLY A 57 -6.71 10.38 1.45
CA GLY A 57 -5.97 11.46 2.11
C GLY A 57 -6.69 12.82 2.05
N GLU A 58 -7.24 13.17 0.89
CA GLU A 58 -8.07 14.37 0.73
C GLU A 58 -9.31 14.32 1.61
N ARG A 59 -10.01 13.17 1.66
CA ARG A 59 -11.13 12.93 2.57
C ARG A 59 -10.74 13.13 4.03
N ARG A 60 -9.63 12.54 4.47
CA ARG A 60 -9.12 12.71 5.84
C ARG A 60 -8.88 14.18 6.17
N SER A 61 -8.23 14.93 5.28
CA SER A 61 -7.98 16.37 5.46
C SER A 61 -9.28 17.15 5.69
N VAL A 62 -10.31 16.87 4.89
CA VAL A 62 -11.64 17.47 5.05
C VAL A 62 -12.25 17.08 6.40
N PHE A 63 -12.26 15.79 6.77
CA PHE A 63 -12.78 15.35 8.06
C PHE A 63 -12.10 16.05 9.24
N MET A 64 -10.76 16.12 9.23
CA MET A 64 -9.99 16.76 10.30
C MET A 64 -10.31 18.25 10.43
N ARG A 65 -10.57 18.95 9.31
CA ARG A 65 -10.94 20.37 9.32
C ARG A 65 -12.29 20.63 9.99
N TYR A 66 -13.27 19.74 9.81
CA TYR A 66 -14.63 19.93 10.35
C TYR A 66 -14.87 19.25 11.70
N LEU A 67 -13.95 18.39 12.15
CA LEU A 67 -14.14 17.54 13.31
C LEU A 67 -14.42 18.34 14.60
N ALA A 68 -13.67 19.43 14.81
CA ALA A 68 -13.81 20.28 15.98
C ALA A 68 -15.17 21.00 16.03
N GLU A 69 -15.69 21.42 14.87
CA GLU A 69 -16.99 22.10 14.75
C GLU A 69 -18.14 21.13 15.03
N VAL A 70 -18.09 19.93 14.43
CA VAL A 70 -19.10 18.89 14.65
C VAL A 70 -19.11 18.44 16.11
N ALA A 71 -17.94 18.29 16.75
CA ALA A 71 -17.87 17.96 18.17
C ALA A 71 -18.53 19.02 19.06
N GLY A 72 -18.37 20.30 18.72
CA GLY A 72 -19.04 21.41 19.40
C GLY A 72 -20.56 21.32 19.27
N ALA A 73 -21.07 21.23 18.04
CA ALA A 73 -22.51 21.16 17.79
C ALA A 73 -23.20 19.95 18.46
N VAL A 74 -22.54 18.79 18.51
CA VAL A 74 -23.07 17.59 19.19
C VAL A 74 -23.05 17.74 20.71
N SER A 75 -22.00 18.35 21.26
CA SER A 75 -21.91 18.67 22.70
C SER A 75 -23.02 19.64 23.10
N ASP A 76 -23.26 20.69 22.32
CA ASP A 76 -24.33 21.67 22.57
C ASP A 76 -25.73 21.04 22.54
N LEU A 77 -25.96 20.04 21.67
CA LEU A 77 -27.25 19.37 21.55
C LEU A 77 -27.51 18.35 22.67
N ASN A 78 -26.50 17.57 23.04
CA ASN A 78 -26.65 16.43 23.96
C ASN A 78 -26.20 16.73 25.40
N GLY A 79 -25.55 17.87 25.64
CA GLY A 79 -24.96 18.24 26.94
C GLY A 79 -23.77 17.37 27.36
N SER A 80 -23.25 16.53 26.47
CA SER A 80 -22.09 15.66 26.68
C SER A 80 -20.77 16.40 26.47
N ASP A 81 -19.67 15.92 27.05
CA ASP A 81 -18.37 16.57 26.96
C ASP A 81 -17.83 16.63 25.51
N ARG A 82 -17.39 17.83 25.11
CA ARG A 82 -16.86 18.12 23.79
C ARG A 82 -15.56 17.35 23.53
N GLU A 83 -14.68 17.27 24.52
CA GLU A 83 -13.39 16.58 24.37
C GLU A 83 -13.58 15.08 24.18
N GLU A 84 -14.50 14.47 24.94
CA GLU A 84 -14.86 13.07 24.77
C GLU A 84 -15.40 12.79 23.36
N ILE A 85 -16.34 13.58 22.86
CA ILE A 85 -16.89 13.44 21.49
C ILE A 85 -15.80 13.62 20.44
N HIS A 86 -14.96 14.63 20.59
CA HIS A 86 -13.85 14.89 19.67
C HIS A 86 -12.89 13.69 19.60
N SER A 87 -12.53 13.12 20.75
CA SER A 87 -11.66 11.94 20.82
C SER A 87 -12.28 10.72 20.12
N ASN A 88 -13.59 10.52 20.29
CA ASN A 88 -14.33 9.44 19.66
C ASN A 88 -14.42 9.63 18.14
N LEU A 89 -14.69 10.84 17.68
CA LEU A 89 -14.71 11.18 16.27
C LEU A 89 -13.33 11.03 15.62
N LEU A 90 -12.25 11.39 16.31
CA LEU A 90 -10.88 11.14 15.84
C LEU A 90 -10.61 9.64 15.65
N ARG A 91 -11.01 8.79 16.60
CA ARG A 91 -10.87 7.32 16.45
C ARG A 91 -11.63 6.80 15.24
N VAL A 92 -12.85 7.29 15.02
CA VAL A 92 -13.67 6.92 13.87
C VAL A 92 -13.03 7.39 12.56
N ALA A 93 -12.58 8.64 12.51
CA ALA A 93 -11.91 9.22 11.36
C ALA A 93 -10.68 8.40 10.97
N ASN A 94 -9.81 8.09 11.94
CA ASN A 94 -8.62 7.27 11.72
C ASN A 94 -8.96 5.88 11.21
N ARG A 95 -9.98 5.23 11.78
CA ARG A 95 -10.44 3.90 11.35
C ARG A 95 -10.98 3.87 9.92
N VAL A 96 -11.78 4.87 9.54
CA VAL A 96 -12.39 4.94 8.20
C VAL A 96 -11.34 5.31 7.14
N THR A 97 -10.36 6.15 7.50
CA THR A 97 -9.37 6.68 6.56
C THR A 97 -8.01 5.96 6.60
N LYS A 98 -7.89 4.78 7.22
CA LYS A 98 -6.64 3.99 7.30
C LYS A 98 -5.93 3.78 5.95
N VAL A 99 -6.69 3.77 4.85
CA VAL A 99 -6.15 3.62 3.50
C VAL A 99 -5.23 4.79 3.11
N ALA A 100 -5.43 5.98 3.68
CA ALA A 100 -4.58 7.15 3.44
C ALA A 100 -3.13 6.95 3.95
N ASP A 101 -2.93 6.11 4.97
CA ASP A 101 -1.61 5.83 5.56
C ASP A 101 -0.79 4.80 4.77
N THR A 102 -1.37 4.23 3.72
CA THR A 102 -0.69 3.19 2.94
C THR A 102 0.42 3.82 2.10
N LYS A 103 1.68 3.62 2.50
CA LYS A 103 2.85 4.01 1.70
C LYS A 103 3.14 2.94 0.64
N PHE A 104 3.55 3.39 -0.53
CA PHE A 104 3.98 2.52 -1.62
C PHE A 104 5.45 2.76 -1.93
N ASP A 105 6.15 1.69 -2.32
CA ASP A 105 7.51 1.77 -2.87
C ASP A 105 7.48 2.35 -4.30
N GLU A 106 8.66 2.57 -4.89
CA GLU A 106 8.78 3.03 -6.28
C GLU A 106 8.14 2.05 -7.29
N GLY A 107 8.01 0.76 -6.92
CA GLY A 107 7.38 -0.29 -7.71
C GLY A 107 5.86 -0.39 -7.55
N GLY A 108 5.25 0.35 -6.63
CA GLY A 108 3.81 0.29 -6.34
C GLY A 108 3.33 -0.86 -5.46
N ASN A 109 4.24 -1.56 -4.79
CA ASN A 109 3.93 -2.47 -3.72
C ASN A 109 3.75 -1.69 -2.42
N LYS A 110 2.89 -2.21 -1.54
CA LYS A 110 2.74 -1.61 -0.21
C LYS A 110 4.05 -1.83 0.54
N ILE A 111 4.62 -0.76 1.06
CA ILE A 111 5.66 -0.89 2.06
C ILE A 111 4.93 -1.41 3.29
N GLN A 112 5.12 -2.69 3.61
CA GLN A 112 4.93 -3.12 4.98
C GLN A 112 6.07 -2.42 5.71
N GLU A 113 5.74 -1.44 6.54
CA GLU A 113 6.63 -1.13 7.66
C GLU A 113 6.61 -2.41 8.49
N ASP A 114 7.36 -3.43 8.06
CA ASP A 114 7.75 -4.51 8.93
C ASP A 114 8.49 -3.77 10.02
N GLU A 115 7.86 -3.67 11.19
CA GLU A 115 8.49 -3.26 12.43
C GLU A 115 9.55 -4.32 12.80
N ASN A 116 10.53 -4.51 11.93
CA ASN A 116 11.66 -5.37 12.15
C ASN A 116 12.64 -4.58 13.01
N PHE A 117 12.33 -4.52 14.29
CA PHE A 117 13.17 -3.89 15.30
C PHE A 117 14.48 -4.66 15.56
N GLY A 118 14.76 -5.71 14.78
CA GLY A 118 15.92 -6.60 14.90
C GLY A 118 15.70 -7.73 15.90
N ASP A 119 16.56 -8.76 15.85
CA ASP A 119 16.46 -9.99 16.65
C ASP A 119 16.43 -9.77 18.18
N ASN A 120 16.80 -8.57 18.63
CA ASN A 120 16.91 -8.20 20.05
C ASN A 120 15.74 -7.37 20.58
N VAL A 121 14.70 -7.10 19.78
CA VAL A 121 13.58 -6.28 20.23
C VAL A 121 12.33 -7.13 20.40
N LEU A 122 11.90 -7.24 21.65
CA LEU A 122 10.65 -7.87 22.04
C LEU A 122 9.54 -6.82 22.03
N ILE A 123 8.68 -6.85 21.01
CA ILE A 123 7.39 -6.15 21.06
C ILE A 123 6.49 -6.97 21.97
N VAL A 124 6.40 -6.57 23.24
CA VAL A 124 5.45 -7.15 24.18
C VAL A 124 4.11 -6.48 23.92
N GLU A 125 3.17 -7.21 23.32
CA GLU A 125 1.76 -6.80 23.36
C GLU A 125 1.39 -6.64 24.84
N GLN A 126 0.77 -5.51 25.21
CA GLN A 126 0.45 -5.19 26.61
C GLN A 126 -0.50 -6.23 27.21
N GLY A 127 0.09 -7.30 27.73
CA GLY A 127 -0.49 -8.42 28.47
C GLY A 127 0.57 -8.92 29.45
N ASP A 128 0.14 -9.77 30.40
CA ASP A 128 0.94 -10.12 31.57
C ASP A 128 2.30 -10.75 31.17
N PRO A 129 3.45 -10.10 31.48
CA PRO A 129 4.77 -10.57 31.06
C PRO A 129 5.13 -11.98 31.56
N GLU A 130 4.49 -12.41 32.66
CA GLU A 130 4.76 -13.70 33.28
C GLU A 130 4.28 -14.89 32.43
N GLU A 131 3.19 -14.77 31.69
CA GLU A 131 2.63 -15.89 30.93
C GLU A 131 3.48 -16.21 29.70
N ALA A 132 3.94 -15.19 29.00
CA ALA A 132 4.83 -15.32 27.84
C ALA A 132 6.20 -15.92 28.22
N LEU A 133 6.71 -15.60 29.41
CA LEU A 133 7.99 -16.09 29.91
C LEU A 133 7.88 -17.56 30.38
N LYS A 134 6.75 -17.94 30.99
CA LYS A 134 6.46 -19.34 31.36
C LYS A 134 6.33 -20.25 30.15
N GLN A 135 5.67 -19.81 29.08
CA GLN A 135 5.53 -20.61 27.85
C GLN A 135 6.89 -20.91 27.19
N ARG A 136 7.80 -19.92 27.14
CA ARG A 136 9.14 -20.13 26.57
C ARG A 136 10.07 -20.98 27.43
N LEU A 137 9.98 -20.90 28.76
CA LEU A 137 10.75 -21.78 29.66
C LEU A 137 10.31 -23.26 29.54
N LEU A 138 9.07 -23.50 29.11
CA LEU A 138 8.56 -24.85 28.88
C LEU A 138 8.95 -25.42 27.50
N GLU A 139 9.16 -24.55 26.50
CA GLU A 139 9.47 -24.96 25.12
C GLU A 139 10.98 -24.93 24.76
N GLY A 140 11.82 -24.24 25.54
CA GLY A 140 13.25 -24.05 25.25
C GLY A 140 14.18 -25.03 25.98
N ASN A 141 15.03 -25.73 25.24
CA ASN A 141 16.10 -26.58 25.79
C ASN A 141 17.11 -25.70 26.57
N PRO A 142 17.33 -25.91 27.88
CA PRO A 142 18.03 -24.95 28.78
C PRO A 142 19.56 -24.84 28.59
N GLN A 143 20.12 -25.32 27.48
CA GLN A 143 21.56 -25.30 27.24
C GLN A 143 21.90 -24.93 25.79
N GLN A 144 22.01 -23.63 25.53
CA GLN A 144 23.02 -23.13 24.61
C GLN A 144 23.89 -22.14 25.39
N LYS A 145 25.13 -22.57 25.62
CA LYS A 145 26.13 -21.90 26.45
C LYS A 145 26.50 -20.54 25.85
N LEU A 146 26.67 -19.57 26.73
CA LEU A 146 27.46 -18.37 26.53
C LEU A 146 28.86 -18.74 26.03
N PHE A 147 29.10 -18.54 24.73
CA PHE A 147 30.38 -18.18 24.12
C PHE A 147 30.08 -17.35 22.88
#